data_AF-A0A7K1UST9-F1
#
_entry.id   AF-A0A7K1UST9-F1
#
_cell.length_a   1.000
_cell.length_b   1.000
_cell.length_c   1.000
_cell.angle_alpha   90.00
_cell.angle_beta   90.00
_cell.angle_gamma   90.00
#
_symmetry.space_group_name_H-M   'P 1'
#
loop_
_entity.id
_entity.type
_entity.pdbx_description
1 polymer ?
#
loop_
_entity_poly.entity_id
_entity_poly.type
_entity_poly.pdbx_seq_one_letter_code
_entity_poly.pdbx_strand_id
1 'polypeptide(L)'
;MRDLIASMEKFDAWLDQIHDREGRFDYRAIYSAYLDAAGGHESKGGESSARRLDDGGFEIRVGRETIVLADDAEREALAAHMVRRYCGDRYPDMRAWEDQRHSWYVEDLHDWSNDIG
;
A
#
# COMPACT_ATOMS: atom_id res chain seq x y z
N MET A 1 13.03 2.45 21.01
CA MET A 1 13.80 2.73 19.77
C MET A 1 14.03 1.46 18.96
N ARG A 2 14.42 0.32 19.57
CA ARG A 2 14.51 -0.98 18.87
C ARG A 2 13.19 -1.46 18.27
N ASP A 3 12.08 -1.33 19.00
CA ASP A 3 10.77 -1.83 18.53
C ASP A 3 10.25 -1.05 17.31
N LEU A 4 10.53 0.26 17.25
CA LEU A 4 10.16 1.09 16.09
C LEU A 4 10.96 0.71 14.84
N ILE A 5 12.26 0.42 14.97
CA ILE A 5 13.10 -0.01 13.84
C ILE A 5 12.62 -1.35 13.30
N ALA A 6 12.31 -2.31 14.19
CA ALA A 6 11.80 -3.61 13.79
C ALA A 6 10.43 -3.51 13.08
N SER A 7 9.54 -2.62 13.53
CA SER A 7 8.28 -2.35 12.83
C SER A 7 8.49 -1.73 11.44
N MET A 8 9.46 -0.82 11.27
CA MET A 8 9.75 -0.24 9.96
C MET A 8 10.33 -1.26 8.98
N GLU A 9 11.25 -2.12 9.43
CA GLU A 9 11.79 -3.22 8.61
C GLU A 9 10.70 -4.21 8.19
N LYS A 10 9.76 -4.52 9.10
CA LYS A 10 8.57 -5.33 8.80
C LYS A 10 7.69 -4.67 7.73
N PHE A 11 7.45 -3.36 7.82
CA PHE A 11 6.65 -2.63 6.83
C PHE A 11 7.32 -2.63 5.46
N ASP A 12 8.63 -2.35 5.41
CA ASP A 12 9.37 -2.35 4.16
C ASP A 12 9.39 -3.72 3.50
N ALA A 13 9.67 -4.78 4.27
CA ALA A 13 9.68 -6.14 3.75
C ALA A 13 8.32 -6.55 3.16
N TRP A 14 7.21 -6.15 3.78
CA TRP A 14 5.87 -6.44 3.27
C TRP A 14 5.55 -5.64 2.00
N LEU A 15 5.89 -4.35 1.95
CA LEU A 15 5.69 -3.51 0.77
C LEU A 15 6.55 -3.98 -0.42
N ASP A 16 7.78 -4.42 -0.16
CA ASP A 16 8.66 -5.00 -1.19
C ASP A 16 8.05 -6.27 -1.79
N GLN A 17 7.45 -7.14 -0.96
CA GLN A 17 6.76 -8.34 -1.45
C GLN A 17 5.55 -8.01 -2.34
N ILE A 18 4.83 -6.92 -2.05
CA ILE A 18 3.74 -6.43 -2.91
C ILE A 18 4.29 -5.97 -4.25
N HIS A 19 5.34 -5.16 -4.26
CA HIS A 19 6.00 -4.71 -5.48
C HIS A 19 6.49 -5.87 -6.37
N ASP A 20 7.13 -6.87 -5.75
CA ASP A 20 7.66 -8.03 -6.47
C ASP A 20 6.56 -8.89 -7.13
N ARG A 21 5.35 -8.90 -6.57
CA ARG A 21 4.27 -9.78 -7.03
C ARG A 21 3.23 -9.11 -7.92
N GLU A 22 2.83 -7.89 -7.58
CA GLU A 22 1.81 -7.16 -8.33
C GLU A 22 2.38 -6.47 -9.59
N GLY A 23 3.72 -6.36 -9.67
CA GLY A 23 4.42 -5.82 -10.83
C GLY A 23 3.95 -4.42 -11.17
N ARG A 24 3.60 -4.17 -12.44
CA ARG A 24 3.19 -2.83 -12.91
C ARG A 24 1.88 -2.29 -12.32
N PHE A 25 1.10 -3.13 -11.64
CA PHE A 25 -0.19 -2.76 -11.03
C PHE A 25 -0.10 -2.54 -9.51
N ASP A 26 1.10 -2.69 -8.96
CA ASP A 26 1.42 -2.51 -7.54
C ASP A 26 0.83 -1.22 -6.95
N TYR A 27 0.81 -0.12 -7.70
CA TYR A 27 0.36 1.18 -7.23
C TYR A 27 -1.10 1.18 -6.75
N ARG A 28 -1.98 0.42 -7.41
CA ARG A 28 -3.40 0.30 -7.01
C ARG A 28 -3.54 -0.49 -5.72
N ALA A 29 -2.78 -1.57 -5.60
CA ALA A 29 -2.74 -2.41 -4.41
C ALA A 29 -2.17 -1.67 -3.19
N ILE A 30 -1.08 -0.93 -3.39
CA ILE A 30 -0.45 -0.09 -2.36
C ILE A 30 -1.40 1.02 -1.91
N TYR A 31 -2.07 1.70 -2.83
CA TYR A 31 -3.02 2.75 -2.46
C TYR A 31 -4.22 2.19 -1.71
N SER A 32 -4.76 1.05 -2.14
CA SER A 32 -5.85 0.35 -1.45
C SER A 32 -5.44 -0.04 -0.02
N ALA A 33 -4.26 -0.63 0.15
CA ALA A 33 -3.71 -0.98 1.46
C ALA A 33 -3.48 0.25 2.36
N TYR A 34 -3.08 1.39 1.78
CA TYR A 34 -2.97 2.64 2.52
C TYR A 34 -4.34 3.12 3.02
N LEU A 35 -5.40 3.01 2.22
CA LEU A 35 -6.75 3.39 2.66
C LEU A 35 -7.24 2.51 3.82
N ASP A 36 -6.98 1.21 3.75
CA ASP A 36 -7.26 0.26 4.82
C ASP A 36 -6.49 0.64 6.11
N ALA A 37 -5.19 0.89 5.98
CA ALA A 37 -4.34 1.28 7.10
C ALA A 37 -4.75 2.63 7.68
N ALA A 38 -4.98 3.66 6.86
CA ALA A 38 -5.32 5.00 7.35
C ALA A 38 -6.74 5.07 7.91
N GLY A 39 -7.69 4.39 7.27
CA GLY A 39 -9.11 4.41 7.63
C GLY A 39 -9.46 3.53 8.82
N GLY A 40 -8.73 2.42 9.03
CA GLY A 40 -8.95 1.51 10.15
C GLY A 40 -10.31 0.81 10.13
N HIS A 41 -10.97 0.79 8.98
CA HIS A 41 -12.23 0.08 8.78
C HIS A 41 -11.98 -1.26 8.09
N GLU A 42 -12.86 -2.22 8.37
CA GLU A 42 -12.84 -3.49 7.67
C GLU A 42 -13.28 -3.31 6.21
N SER A 43 -12.63 -4.04 5.31
CA SER A 43 -12.91 -4.02 3.88
C SER A 43 -12.83 -5.44 3.32
N LYS A 44 -13.74 -5.80 2.39
CA LYS A 44 -13.87 -7.16 1.86
C LYS A 44 -13.75 -7.23 0.33
N GLY A 45 -13.11 -6.26 -0.30
CA GLY A 45 -12.92 -6.27 -1.75
C GLY A 45 -12.13 -5.07 -2.26
N GLY A 46 -11.67 -5.19 -3.50
CA GLY A 46 -10.71 -4.27 -4.11
C GLY A 46 -9.36 -4.95 -4.32
N GLU A 47 -8.30 -4.15 -4.36
CA GLU A 47 -6.91 -4.62 -4.48
C GLU A 47 -6.31 -5.00 -3.11
N SER A 48 -7.03 -4.71 -2.02
CA SER A 48 -6.71 -5.13 -0.65
C SER A 48 -7.98 -5.49 0.11
N SER A 49 -7.80 -6.13 1.27
CA SER A 49 -8.86 -6.35 2.25
C SER A 49 -8.30 -6.17 3.65
N ALA A 50 -9.10 -5.63 4.55
CA ALA A 50 -8.73 -5.44 5.94
C ALA A 50 -9.75 -6.03 6.92
N ARG A 51 -9.25 -6.52 8.05
CA ARG A 51 -10.06 -7.14 9.10
C ARG A 51 -9.52 -6.82 10.47
N ARG A 52 -10.42 -6.56 11.42
CA ARG A 52 -10.04 -6.39 12.83
C ARG A 52 -9.96 -7.75 13.51
N LEU A 53 -8.96 -7.92 14.37
CA LEU A 53 -8.74 -9.16 15.11
C LEU A 53 -9.35 -9.06 16.52
N ASP A 54 -9.68 -10.21 17.10
CA ASP A 54 -10.34 -10.29 18.42
C ASP A 54 -9.47 -9.75 19.57
N ASP A 55 -8.15 -9.72 19.37
CA ASP A 55 -7.18 -9.17 20.32
C ASP A 55 -6.97 -7.65 20.20
N GLY A 56 -7.70 -6.99 19.30
CA GLY A 56 -7.57 -5.56 19.01
C GLY A 56 -6.55 -5.24 17.91
N GLY A 57 -5.88 -6.26 17.35
CA GLY A 57 -5.01 -6.12 16.19
C GLY A 57 -5.75 -5.87 14.88
N PHE A 58 -4.97 -5.70 13.81
CA PHE A 58 -5.47 -5.38 12.49
C PHE A 58 -4.70 -6.15 11.41
N GLU A 59 -5.43 -6.81 10.51
CA GLU A 59 -4.86 -7.59 9.42
C GLU A 59 -5.16 -6.88 8.09
N ILE A 60 -4.13 -6.66 7.27
CA ILE A 60 -4.28 -6.15 5.90
C ILE A 60 -3.70 -7.19 4.94
N ARG A 61 -4.49 -7.53 3.93
CA ARG A 61 -4.14 -8.50 2.90
C ARG A 61 -4.14 -7.85 1.52
N VAL A 62 -3.09 -8.09 0.76
CA VAL A 62 -2.92 -7.69 -0.63
C VAL A 62 -2.54 -8.94 -1.42
N GLY A 63 -3.46 -9.46 -2.23
CA GLY A 63 -3.28 -10.73 -2.94
C GLY A 63 -2.96 -11.90 -1.99
N ARG A 64 -1.71 -12.34 -1.99
CA ARG A 64 -1.17 -13.39 -1.10
C ARG A 64 -0.37 -12.85 0.08
N GLU A 65 -0.02 -11.57 0.04
CA GLU A 65 0.78 -10.94 1.09
C GLU A 65 -0.15 -10.46 2.19
N THR A 66 0.29 -10.61 3.43
CA THR A 66 -0.51 -10.25 4.59
C THR A 66 0.41 -9.66 5.65
N ILE A 67 -0.03 -8.56 6.23
CA ILE A 67 0.60 -7.98 7.41
C ILE A 67 -0.40 -7.99 8.57
N VAL A 68 0.07 -8.43 9.72
CA VAL A 68 -0.68 -8.39 10.98
C VAL A 68 -0.07 -7.30 11.86
N LEU A 69 -0.91 -6.39 12.32
CA LEU A 69 -0.58 -5.22 13.13
C LEU A 69 -1.15 -5.44 14.52
N ALA A 70 -0.37 -5.15 15.55
CA ALA A 70 -0.69 -5.45 16.93
C ALA A 70 -1.85 -4.61 17.47
N ASP A 71 -1.97 -3.36 17.02
CA ASP A 71 -2.96 -2.39 17.48
C ASP A 71 -3.16 -1.24 16.49
N ASP A 72 -4.04 -0.30 16.87
CA ASP A 72 -4.31 0.91 16.09
C ASP A 72 -3.08 1.83 15.93
N ALA A 73 -2.12 1.78 16.87
CA ALA A 73 -0.91 2.59 16.78
C ALA A 73 0.06 2.03 15.73
N GLU A 74 0.23 0.70 15.64
CA GLU A 74 1.01 0.07 14.58
C GLU A 74 0.34 0.25 13.22
N ARG A 75 -1.00 0.24 13.16
CA ARG A 75 -1.78 0.58 11.97
C ARG A 75 -1.50 2.00 11.47
N GLU A 76 -1.59 2.99 12.35
CA GLU A 76 -1.29 4.39 12.01
C GLU A 76 0.18 4.59 11.63
N ALA A 77 1.10 3.86 12.27
CA ALA A 77 2.51 3.85 11.92
C ALA A 77 2.75 3.31 10.50
N LEU A 78 2.05 2.24 10.09
CA LEU A 78 2.12 1.73 8.71
C LEU A 78 1.63 2.79 7.71
N ALA A 79 0.48 3.42 7.97
CA ALA A 79 -0.04 4.46 7.09
C ALA A 79 0.95 5.64 6.93
N ALA A 80 1.54 6.10 8.04
CA ALA A 80 2.56 7.15 8.03
C ALA A 80 3.84 6.72 7.31
N HIS A 81 4.25 5.45 7.44
CA HIS A 81 5.39 4.88 6.74
C HIS A 81 5.17 4.86 5.23
N MET A 82 3.99 4.45 4.77
CA MET A 82 3.62 4.47 3.35
C MET A 82 3.65 5.89 2.78
N VAL A 83 3.08 6.88 3.48
CA VAL A 83 3.17 8.30 3.07
C VAL A 83 4.62 8.73 2.92
N ARG A 84 5.47 8.44 3.91
CA ARG A 84 6.90 8.80 3.85
C ARG A 84 7.61 8.14 2.66
N ARG A 85 7.34 6.85 2.43
CA ARG A 85 8.02 6.04 1.41
C ARG A 85 7.62 6.44 -0.01
N TYR A 86 6.32 6.64 -0.25
CA TYR A 86 5.81 6.88 -1.60
C TYR A 86 5.70 8.37 -1.94
N CYS A 87 5.29 9.20 -0.99
CA CYS A 87 5.16 10.64 -1.22
C CYS A 87 6.52 11.34 -1.09
N GLY A 88 7.21 11.12 0.04
CA GLY A 88 8.41 11.90 0.40
C GLY A 88 8.16 13.40 0.24
N ASP A 89 9.08 14.11 -0.42
CA ASP A 89 8.92 15.52 -0.79
C ASP A 89 8.34 15.72 -2.21
N ARG A 90 7.97 14.63 -2.90
CA ARG A 90 7.58 14.65 -4.32
C ARG A 90 6.08 14.82 -4.53
N TYR A 91 5.28 14.32 -3.60
CA TYR A 91 3.82 14.32 -3.70
C TYR A 91 3.21 14.88 -2.41
N PRO A 92 2.13 15.67 -2.50
CA PRO A 92 1.46 16.21 -1.31
C PRO A 92 0.79 15.13 -0.45
N ASP A 93 0.30 14.05 -1.07
CA ASP A 93 -0.35 12.94 -0.40
C ASP A 93 -0.34 11.66 -1.26
N MET A 94 -0.88 10.57 -0.69
CA MET A 94 -0.95 9.27 -1.36
C MET A 94 -1.89 9.24 -2.57
N ARG A 95 -2.89 10.12 -2.63
CA ARG A 95 -3.80 10.22 -3.77
C ARG A 95 -3.07 10.83 -4.96
N ALA A 96 -2.37 11.94 -4.76
CA ALA A 96 -1.55 12.56 -5.80
C ALA A 96 -0.45 11.62 -6.32
N TRP A 97 0.13 10.80 -5.43
CA TRP A 97 1.05 9.74 -5.83
C TRP A 97 0.37 8.69 -6.71
N GLU A 98 -0.80 8.18 -6.31
CA GLU A 98 -1.56 7.18 -7.07
C GLU A 98 -2.00 7.70 -8.44
N ASP A 99 -2.56 8.90 -8.50
CA ASP A 99 -2.99 9.56 -9.75
C ASP A 99 -1.82 9.67 -10.76
N GLN A 100 -0.62 10.03 -10.28
CA GLN A 100 0.56 10.12 -11.15
C GLN A 100 0.99 8.75 -11.68
N ARG A 101 0.98 7.71 -10.82
CA ARG A 101 1.31 6.34 -11.24
C ARG A 101 0.28 5.79 -12.22
N HIS A 102 -0.99 6.10 -12.02
CA HIS A 102 -2.07 5.73 -12.93
C HIS A 102 -1.90 6.42 -14.29
N SER A 103 -1.58 7.72 -14.32
CA SER A 103 -1.34 8.45 -15.58
C SER A 103 -0.23 7.82 -16.42
N TRP A 104 0.91 7.49 -15.80
CA TRP A 104 2.03 6.84 -16.51
C TRP A 104 1.65 5.46 -17.05
N TYR A 105 0.85 4.70 -16.30
CA TYR A 105 0.34 3.42 -16.78
C TYR A 105 -0.58 3.58 -18.00
N VAL A 106 -1.47 4.59 -17.98
CA VAL A 106 -2.37 4.88 -19.11
C VAL A 106 -1.59 5.36 -20.33
N GLU A 107 -0.57 6.20 -20.15
CA GLU A 107 0.34 6.65 -21.22
C GLU A 107 1.08 5.46 -21.88
N ASP A 108 1.67 4.56 -21.07
CA ASP A 108 2.37 3.37 -21.57
C ASP A 108 1.45 2.45 -22.40
N LEU A 109 0.18 2.30 -21.98
CA LEU A 109 -0.82 1.58 -22.76
C LEU A 109 -1.13 2.25 -24.10
N HIS A 110 -1.21 3.57 -24.13
CA HIS A 110 -1.49 4.33 -25.35
C HIS A 110 -0.34 4.22 -26.35
N ASP A 111 0.91 4.32 -25.89
CA ASP A 111 2.10 4.18 -26.73
C ASP A 111 2.17 2.77 -27.35
N TRP A 112 1.88 1.72 -26.57
CA TRP A 112 1.83 0.36 -27.10
C TRP A 112 0.71 0.15 -28.12
N SER A 113 -0.44 0.82 -27.96
CA SER A 113 -1.54 0.74 -28.93
C SER A 113 -1.24 1.45 -30.27
N ASN A 114 -0.30 2.40 -30.30
CA ASN A 114 0.06 3.15 -31.50
C ASN A 114 1.18 2.47 -32.31
N ASP A 115 1.99 1.60 -31.71
CA ASP A 115 3.07 0.85 -32.38
C ASP A 115 2.58 -0.42 -33.14
N ILE A 116 1.32 -0.80 -32.98
CA ILE A 116 0.69 -1.96 -33.66
C ILE A 116 -0.34 -1.56 -34.73
N GLY A 117 -0.46 -0.26 -35.03
CA GLY A 117 -1.30 0.30 -36.10
C GLY A 117 -0.48 0.79 -37.29
#